data_AF-A0A840SFL1-F1
#
_entry.id   AF-A0A840SFL1-F1
#
_cell.length_a   1.000
_cell.length_b   1.000
_cell.length_c   1.000
_cell.angle_alpha   90.00
_cell.angle_beta   90.00
_cell.angle_gamma   90.00
#
_symmetry.space_group_name_H-M   'P 1'
#
loop_
_entity.id
_entity.type
_entity.pdbx_description
1 polymer ?
#
loop_
_entity_poly.entity_id
_entity_poly.type
_entity_poly.pdbx_seq_one_letter_code
_entity_poly.pdbx_strand_id
1 'polypeptide(L)'
;MSHSATAAEIKRAYRLKAKLLHPDLSQDDGEKFRELVEAYETLSDLKTRQLFDESYSYGKFYGKKRDSVSFDYRTWLLEREDDESRAKLIFFDLMHRNEDEAVKEFKRMNSERTGFKLSRWFTREDFMDYGFILAEELVLRQEYYDAVILLEQIIKMEYSYSYFRLFFPEVLSLARHILRNNIEGQVNDELALDAWEMALDLKLGNSDDAFFLQKMADVYERMGDFRTADVCREESMRLKGMTNKFTS
;
A
#
# COMPACT_ATOMS: atom_id res chain seq x y z
N MET A 1 -18.36 3.61 -35.66
CA MET A 1 -16.95 3.44 -35.27
C MET A 1 -16.93 3.30 -33.76
N SER A 2 -16.40 2.19 -33.21
CA SER A 2 -16.46 1.90 -31.78
C SER A 2 -15.46 2.78 -31.01
N HIS A 3 -15.93 3.49 -29.98
CA HIS A 3 -15.15 4.41 -29.15
C HIS A 3 -14.85 3.84 -27.76
N SER A 4 -14.51 2.55 -27.67
CA SER A 4 -14.12 1.92 -26.41
C SER A 4 -12.61 1.65 -26.42
N ALA A 5 -11.81 2.63 -26.00
CA ALA A 5 -10.42 2.38 -25.63
C ALA A 5 -10.40 1.33 -24.50
N THR A 6 -9.35 0.50 -24.42
CA THR A 6 -9.14 -0.59 -23.43
C THR A 6 -8.46 -0.08 -22.14
N ALA A 7 -8.54 -0.79 -21.00
CA ALA A 7 -8.11 -0.23 -19.70
C ALA A 7 -6.61 -0.03 -19.66
N ALA A 8 -5.92 -1.01 -20.23
CA ALA A 8 -4.51 -0.93 -20.56
C ALA A 8 -4.22 0.25 -21.51
N GLU A 9 -5.09 0.55 -22.48
CA GLU A 9 -4.90 1.67 -23.41
C GLU A 9 -5.12 3.03 -22.75
N ILE A 10 -6.11 3.17 -21.85
CA ILE A 10 -6.35 4.39 -21.07
C ILE A 10 -5.20 4.59 -20.08
N LYS A 11 -4.81 3.54 -19.33
CA LYS A 11 -3.63 3.58 -18.45
C LYS A 11 -2.36 3.89 -19.25
N ARG A 12 -2.19 3.34 -20.46
CA ARG A 12 -1.02 3.61 -21.32
C ARG A 12 -1.02 5.03 -21.87
N ALA A 13 -2.18 5.53 -22.32
CA ALA A 13 -2.33 6.89 -22.83
C ALA A 13 -2.15 7.93 -21.72
N TYR A 14 -2.73 7.69 -20.53
CA TYR A 14 -2.49 8.48 -19.33
C TYR A 14 -1.01 8.51 -18.99
N ARG A 15 -0.34 7.35 -18.91
CA ARG A 15 1.10 7.28 -18.62
C ARG A 15 1.97 8.01 -19.65
N LEU A 16 1.65 7.90 -20.93
CA LEU A 16 2.35 8.63 -22.00
C LEU A 16 2.14 10.14 -21.89
N LYS A 17 0.91 10.57 -21.56
CA LYS A 17 0.53 11.99 -21.50
C LYS A 17 0.98 12.65 -20.19
N ALA A 18 0.99 11.92 -19.07
CA ALA A 18 1.49 12.35 -17.77
C ALA A 18 2.99 12.60 -17.82
N LYS A 19 3.74 11.77 -18.56
CA LYS A 19 5.16 11.99 -18.83
C LYS A 19 5.44 13.25 -19.64
N LEU A 20 4.51 13.67 -20.51
CA LEU A 20 4.68 14.85 -21.37
C LEU A 20 4.22 16.14 -20.69
N LEU A 21 3.23 16.06 -19.81
CA LEU A 21 2.61 17.20 -19.13
C LEU A 21 3.10 17.41 -17.70
N HIS A 22 4.11 16.65 -17.25
CA HIS A 22 4.65 16.79 -15.91
C HIS A 22 5.22 18.20 -15.69
N PRO A 23 4.95 18.86 -14.56
CA PRO A 23 5.42 20.22 -14.29
C PRO A 23 6.96 20.34 -14.25
N ASP A 24 7.69 19.26 -13.93
CA ASP A 24 9.17 19.26 -14.04
C ASP A 24 9.69 19.20 -15.49
N LEU A 25 8.85 18.80 -16.44
CA LEU A 25 9.21 18.64 -17.86
C LEU A 25 8.55 19.69 -18.77
N SER A 26 7.53 20.39 -18.27
CA SER A 26 6.77 21.41 -19.00
C SER A 26 6.73 22.71 -18.19
N GLN A 27 6.98 23.86 -18.83
CA GLN A 27 6.98 25.19 -18.18
C GLN A 27 5.56 25.72 -17.85
N ASP A 28 4.61 24.81 -17.62
CA ASP A 28 3.19 25.12 -17.40
C ASP A 28 2.84 24.96 -15.91
N ASP A 29 1.87 25.72 -15.40
CA ASP A 29 1.53 25.80 -13.96
C ASP A 29 0.78 24.55 -13.41
N GLY A 30 1.01 23.39 -14.03
CA GLY A 30 0.43 22.11 -13.64
C GLY A 30 -1.08 21.99 -13.87
N GLU A 31 -1.74 22.95 -14.53
CA GLU A 31 -3.18 22.86 -14.82
C GLU A 31 -3.49 21.72 -15.78
N LYS A 32 -2.72 21.58 -16.87
CA LYS A 32 -2.89 20.46 -17.81
C LYS A 32 -2.59 19.10 -17.20
N PHE A 33 -1.76 19.06 -16.16
CA PHE A 33 -1.49 17.85 -15.40
C PHE A 33 -2.66 17.54 -14.46
N ARG A 34 -3.22 18.55 -13.77
CA ARG A 34 -4.43 18.41 -12.95
C ARG A 34 -5.63 17.95 -13.78
N GLU A 35 -5.88 18.54 -14.94
CA GLU A 35 -6.93 18.09 -15.86
C GLU A 35 -6.71 16.67 -16.37
N LEU A 36 -5.44 16.27 -16.57
CA LEU A 36 -5.11 14.90 -16.97
C LEU A 36 -5.38 13.90 -15.84
N VAL A 37 -5.07 14.27 -14.60
CA VAL A 37 -5.34 13.47 -13.39
C VAL A 37 -6.86 13.34 -13.20
N GLU A 38 -7.60 14.44 -13.24
CA GLU A 38 -9.07 14.46 -13.10
C GLU A 38 -9.77 13.63 -14.21
N ALA A 39 -9.28 13.73 -15.45
CA ALA A 39 -9.76 12.91 -16.55
C ALA A 39 -9.42 11.42 -16.37
N TYR A 40 -8.25 11.10 -15.79
CA TYR A 40 -7.86 9.71 -15.50
C TYR A 40 -8.65 9.13 -14.34
N GLU A 41 -8.88 9.87 -13.27
CA GLU A 41 -9.73 9.47 -12.15
C GLU A 41 -11.14 9.12 -12.65
N THR A 42 -11.73 9.99 -13.48
CA THR A 42 -13.05 9.76 -14.08
C THR A 42 -13.08 8.53 -15.00
N LEU A 43 -12.03 8.31 -15.80
CA LEU A 43 -11.96 7.21 -16.77
C LEU A 43 -11.50 5.87 -16.17
N SER A 44 -10.73 5.92 -15.08
CA SER A 44 -10.26 4.74 -14.35
C SER A 44 -11.38 4.16 -13.51
N ASP A 45 -12.12 4.99 -12.76
CA ASP A 45 -13.29 4.58 -11.97
C ASP A 45 -14.36 3.86 -12.81
N LEU A 46 -14.67 4.38 -14.01
CA LEU A 46 -15.64 3.76 -14.92
C LEU A 46 -15.21 2.38 -15.44
N LYS A 47 -13.94 2.00 -15.29
CA LYS A 47 -13.34 0.87 -15.97
C LYS A 47 -12.79 -0.20 -15.05
N THR A 48 -12.27 0.20 -13.90
CA THR A 48 -12.12 -0.68 -12.74
C THR A 48 -13.49 -1.23 -12.35
N ARG A 49 -14.55 -0.40 -12.42
CA ARG A 49 -15.94 -0.85 -12.24
C ARG A 49 -16.41 -1.86 -13.31
N GLN A 50 -16.07 -1.66 -14.59
CA GLN A 50 -16.42 -2.63 -15.64
C GLN A 50 -15.63 -3.95 -15.56
N LEU A 51 -14.34 -3.92 -15.23
CA LEU A 51 -13.52 -5.14 -15.10
C LEU A 51 -13.88 -5.94 -13.84
N PHE A 52 -14.30 -5.23 -12.79
CA PHE A 52 -14.92 -5.82 -11.61
C PHE A 52 -16.27 -6.47 -11.94
N ASP A 53 -17.14 -5.79 -12.70
CA ASP A 53 -18.39 -6.36 -13.23
C ASP A 53 -18.13 -7.59 -14.16
N GLU A 54 -17.02 -7.60 -14.88
CA GLU A 54 -16.61 -8.72 -15.72
C GLU A 54 -16.04 -9.91 -14.91
N SER A 55 -15.44 -9.66 -13.74
CA SER A 55 -15.09 -10.72 -12.77
C SER A 55 -16.32 -11.30 -12.06
N TYR A 56 -17.38 -10.51 -11.88
CA TYR A 56 -18.73 -10.96 -11.53
C TYR A 56 -19.36 -11.85 -12.62
N SER A 57 -18.94 -11.65 -13.89
CA SER A 57 -19.41 -12.44 -15.01
C SER A 57 -18.79 -13.85 -15.09
N TYR A 58 -17.76 -14.16 -14.29
CA TYR A 58 -17.23 -15.53 -14.11
C TYR A 58 -18.16 -16.47 -13.32
N GLY A 59 -19.30 -15.97 -12.81
CA GLY A 59 -20.46 -16.82 -12.49
C GLY A 59 -21.04 -17.57 -13.70
N LYS A 60 -20.65 -17.21 -14.94
CA LYS A 60 -21.10 -17.87 -16.19
C LYS A 60 -20.45 -19.23 -16.48
N PHE A 61 -19.43 -19.66 -15.75
CA PHE A 61 -18.77 -20.96 -16.01
C PHE A 61 -19.33 -22.15 -15.23
N TYR A 62 -20.26 -21.94 -14.28
CA TYR A 62 -20.98 -23.01 -13.60
C TYR A 62 -22.37 -23.25 -14.21
N GLY A 63 -22.41 -24.12 -15.23
CA GLY A 63 -23.48 -25.11 -15.44
C GLY A 63 -24.94 -24.64 -15.58
N LYS A 64 -25.39 -24.46 -16.83
CA LYS A 64 -26.69 -24.90 -17.40
C LYS A 64 -27.92 -25.02 -16.45
N LYS A 65 -28.85 -24.04 -16.61
CA LYS A 65 -30.28 -24.01 -16.23
C LYS A 65 -30.65 -24.22 -14.74
N ARG A 66 -31.05 -23.13 -14.07
CA ARG A 66 -32.35 -22.95 -13.39
C ARG A 66 -32.42 -21.56 -12.74
N ASP A 67 -33.60 -20.95 -12.82
CA ASP A 67 -34.17 -19.82 -12.06
C ASP A 67 -33.26 -18.67 -11.63
N SER A 68 -33.64 -17.45 -12.04
CA SER A 68 -32.89 -16.20 -11.95
C SER A 68 -32.60 -15.73 -10.52
N VAL A 69 -31.66 -16.38 -9.84
CA VAL A 69 -30.96 -15.82 -8.70
C VAL A 69 -29.80 -15.01 -9.25
N SER A 70 -29.82 -13.69 -9.05
CA SER A 70 -28.66 -12.84 -9.32
C SER A 70 -27.50 -13.40 -8.50
N PHE A 71 -26.39 -13.79 -9.16
CA PHE A 71 -25.16 -14.10 -8.45
C PHE A 71 -24.78 -12.87 -7.61
N ASP A 72 -24.33 -13.08 -6.38
CA ASP A 72 -23.82 -12.03 -5.52
C ASP A 72 -22.39 -12.40 -5.15
N TYR A 73 -21.43 -11.73 -5.79
CA TYR A 73 -20.00 -11.97 -5.62
C TYR A 73 -19.52 -11.61 -4.22
N ARG A 74 -20.10 -10.58 -3.59
CA ARG A 74 -19.74 -10.23 -2.21
C ARG A 74 -20.15 -11.35 -1.27
N THR A 75 -21.39 -11.82 -1.40
CA THR A 75 -21.89 -12.97 -0.63
C THR A 75 -21.07 -14.23 -0.92
N TRP A 76 -20.74 -14.49 -2.19
CA TRP A 76 -19.89 -15.61 -2.59
C TRP A 76 -18.48 -15.53 -1.98
N LEU A 77 -17.89 -14.34 -1.90
CA LEU A 77 -16.62 -14.14 -1.21
C LEU A 77 -16.78 -14.42 0.27
N LEU A 78 -17.79 -13.81 0.92
CA LEU A 78 -18.09 -13.92 2.35
C LEU A 78 -18.20 -15.37 2.84
N GLU A 79 -18.75 -16.27 2.04
CA GLU A 79 -18.90 -17.70 2.38
C GLU A 79 -17.58 -18.49 2.42
N ARG A 80 -16.47 -17.90 1.99
CA ARG A 80 -15.18 -18.59 1.79
C ARG A 80 -14.10 -18.07 2.72
N GLU A 81 -13.41 -18.95 3.42
CA GLU A 81 -12.37 -18.59 4.41
C GLU A 81 -10.92 -18.73 3.89
N ASP A 82 -10.73 -18.98 2.58
CA ASP A 82 -9.39 -19.05 1.98
C ASP A 82 -8.77 -17.67 1.73
N ASP A 83 -7.46 -17.55 1.93
CA ASP A 83 -6.71 -16.30 1.85
C ASP A 83 -6.96 -15.49 0.55
N GLU A 84 -7.11 -16.17 -0.59
CA GLU A 84 -7.38 -15.52 -1.87
C GLU A 84 -8.74 -14.82 -1.87
N SER A 85 -9.77 -15.52 -1.41
CA SER A 85 -11.14 -14.99 -1.32
C SER A 85 -11.23 -13.85 -0.31
N ARG A 86 -10.52 -13.96 0.83
CA ARG A 86 -10.44 -12.89 1.84
C ARG A 86 -9.72 -11.65 1.29
N ALA A 87 -8.60 -11.85 0.59
CA ALA A 87 -7.87 -10.77 -0.07
C ALA A 87 -8.74 -10.05 -1.10
N LYS A 88 -9.47 -10.80 -1.95
CA LYS A 88 -10.43 -10.24 -2.91
C LYS A 88 -11.57 -9.50 -2.24
N LEU A 89 -12.08 -9.98 -1.10
CA LEU A 89 -13.13 -9.30 -0.35
C LEU A 89 -12.66 -7.93 0.16
N ILE A 90 -11.43 -7.82 0.65
CA ILE A 90 -10.87 -6.55 1.13
C ILE A 90 -10.92 -5.49 0.03
N PHE A 91 -10.38 -5.77 -1.16
CA PHE A 91 -10.42 -4.82 -2.26
C PHE A 91 -11.82 -4.67 -2.88
N PHE A 92 -12.65 -5.73 -2.86
CA PHE A 92 -14.05 -5.61 -3.24
C PHE A 92 -14.74 -4.53 -2.40
N ASP A 93 -14.63 -4.64 -1.08
CA ASP A 93 -15.31 -3.76 -0.14
C ASP A 93 -14.76 -2.33 -0.20
N LEU A 94 -13.43 -2.19 -0.32
CA LEU A 94 -12.78 -0.90 -0.52
C LEU A 94 -13.33 -0.16 -1.75
N MET A 95 -13.52 -0.86 -2.86
CA MET A 95 -14.03 -0.27 -4.11
C MET A 95 -15.55 -0.05 -4.11
N HIS A 96 -16.27 -0.54 -3.10
CA HIS A 96 -17.74 -0.50 -3.02
C HIS A 96 -18.28 0.36 -1.87
N ARG A 97 -17.46 1.29 -1.35
CA ARG A 97 -17.81 2.18 -0.22
C ARG A 97 -18.14 1.41 1.07
N ASN A 98 -17.46 0.27 1.26
CA ASN A 98 -17.50 -0.54 2.47
C ASN A 98 -16.12 -0.52 3.14
N GLU A 99 -15.51 0.66 3.25
CA GLU A 99 -14.13 0.84 3.73
C GLU A 99 -13.93 0.27 5.13
N ASP A 100 -14.95 0.40 5.99
CA ASP A 100 -14.94 -0.17 7.35
C ASP A 100 -14.82 -1.70 7.34
N GLU A 101 -15.54 -2.38 6.44
CA GLU A 101 -15.47 -3.85 6.32
C GLU A 101 -14.15 -4.27 5.67
N ALA A 102 -13.64 -3.51 4.69
CA ALA A 102 -12.33 -3.76 4.09
C ALA A 102 -11.19 -3.70 5.12
N VAL A 103 -11.18 -2.63 5.94
CA VAL A 103 -10.17 -2.45 7.00
C VAL A 103 -10.30 -3.55 8.06
N LYS A 104 -11.52 -3.84 8.51
CA LYS A 104 -11.78 -4.89 9.49
C LYS A 104 -11.31 -6.26 9.00
N GLU A 105 -11.59 -6.59 7.76
CA GLU A 105 -11.19 -7.85 7.14
C GLU A 105 -9.66 -7.94 7.00
N PHE A 106 -9.01 -6.86 6.56
CA PHE A 106 -7.55 -6.78 6.46
C PHE A 106 -6.88 -7.02 7.83
N LYS A 107 -7.36 -6.33 8.87
CA LYS A 107 -6.86 -6.49 10.24
C LYS A 107 -7.07 -7.91 10.76
N ARG A 108 -8.25 -8.50 10.51
CA ARG A 108 -8.53 -9.90 10.88
C ARG A 108 -7.52 -10.84 10.25
N MET A 109 -7.27 -10.69 8.94
CA MET A 109 -6.33 -11.53 8.22
C MET A 109 -4.90 -11.39 8.74
N ASN A 110 -4.42 -10.18 9.01
CA ASN A 110 -3.09 -9.97 9.60
C ASN A 110 -2.98 -10.57 11.02
N SER A 111 -4.05 -10.52 11.80
CA SER A 111 -4.07 -11.02 13.18
C SER A 111 -4.16 -12.54 13.27
N GLU A 112 -4.96 -13.17 12.40
CA GLU A 112 -5.29 -14.60 12.48
C GLU A 112 -4.39 -15.47 11.58
N ARG A 113 -3.81 -14.92 10.52
CA ARG A 113 -3.06 -15.67 9.51
C ARG A 113 -1.61 -15.20 9.46
N THR A 114 -0.75 -15.90 10.18
CA THR A 114 0.70 -15.66 10.14
C THR A 114 1.22 -15.76 8.70
N GLY A 115 1.86 -14.69 8.21
CA GLY A 115 2.43 -14.64 6.86
C GLY A 115 1.45 -14.33 5.74
N PHE A 116 0.22 -13.91 6.06
CA PHE A 116 -0.71 -13.37 5.07
C PHE A 116 -0.11 -12.14 4.37
N LYS A 117 -0.22 -12.11 3.04
CA LYS A 117 0.25 -11.00 2.20
C LYS A 117 -0.76 -10.75 1.10
N LEU A 118 -1.36 -9.55 1.11
CA LEU A 118 -2.32 -9.12 0.09
C LEU A 118 -1.70 -9.20 -1.31
N SER A 119 -0.44 -8.79 -1.42
CA SER A 119 0.35 -8.79 -2.66
C SER A 119 0.43 -10.14 -3.38
N ARG A 120 0.17 -11.26 -2.70
CA ARG A 120 0.23 -12.60 -3.28
C ARG A 120 -0.93 -12.92 -4.24
N TRP A 121 -2.06 -12.25 -4.08
CA TRP A 121 -3.32 -12.63 -4.72
C TRP A 121 -3.77 -11.71 -5.85
N PHE A 122 -2.99 -10.67 -6.12
CA PHE A 122 -3.30 -9.66 -7.12
C PHE A 122 -2.15 -9.51 -8.11
N THR A 123 -2.48 -8.99 -9.28
CA THR A 123 -1.43 -8.50 -10.18
C THR A 123 -0.69 -7.36 -9.49
N ARG A 124 0.55 -7.13 -9.89
CA ARG A 124 1.34 -6.00 -9.37
C ARG A 124 0.61 -4.67 -9.55
N GLU A 125 -0.04 -4.45 -10.69
CA GLU A 125 -0.75 -3.19 -10.94
C GLU A 125 -1.93 -3.00 -9.99
N ASP A 126 -2.78 -4.02 -9.86
CA ASP A 126 -3.95 -3.97 -8.99
C ASP A 126 -3.54 -3.83 -7.51
N PHE A 127 -2.52 -4.57 -7.08
CA PHE A 127 -2.02 -4.46 -5.71
C PHE A 127 -1.45 -3.09 -5.39
N MET A 128 -0.70 -2.48 -6.31
CA MET A 128 -0.10 -1.16 -6.07
C MET A 128 -1.18 -0.07 -6.02
N ASP A 129 -2.15 -0.11 -6.93
CA ASP A 129 -3.25 0.87 -6.99
C ASP A 129 -4.14 0.76 -5.73
N TYR A 130 -4.71 -0.42 -5.46
CA TYR A 130 -5.66 -0.59 -4.36
C TYR A 130 -4.97 -0.70 -2.99
N GLY A 131 -3.75 -1.21 -2.95
CA GLY A 131 -2.97 -1.32 -1.72
C GLY A 131 -2.62 0.06 -1.16
N PHE A 132 -2.30 1.04 -2.01
CA PHE A 132 -2.02 2.39 -1.52
C PHE A 132 -3.28 3.08 -0.97
N ILE A 133 -4.42 2.94 -1.66
CA ILE A 133 -5.72 3.44 -1.16
C ILE A 133 -6.05 2.82 0.21
N LEU A 134 -5.87 1.51 0.36
CA LEU A 134 -6.09 0.84 1.64
C LEU A 134 -5.12 1.33 2.73
N ALA A 135 -3.86 1.62 2.38
CA ALA A 135 -2.90 2.17 3.32
C ALA A 135 -3.31 3.57 3.81
N GLU A 136 -3.79 4.44 2.92
CA GLU A 136 -4.33 5.75 3.30
C GLU A 136 -5.57 5.61 4.20
N GLU A 137 -6.46 4.67 3.89
CA GLU A 137 -7.67 4.41 4.67
C GLU A 137 -7.37 3.89 6.09
N LEU A 138 -6.32 3.08 6.24
CA LEU A 138 -5.79 2.63 7.53
C LEU A 138 -5.22 3.81 8.33
N VAL A 139 -4.46 4.70 7.68
CA VAL A 139 -3.89 5.90 8.32
C VAL A 139 -4.99 6.84 8.82
N LEU A 140 -6.05 7.04 8.03
CA LEU A 140 -7.22 7.84 8.43
C LEU A 140 -7.89 7.30 9.71
N ARG A 141 -7.87 5.98 9.90
CA ARG A 141 -8.37 5.29 11.11
C ARG A 141 -7.35 5.15 12.23
N GLN A 142 -6.14 5.70 12.07
CA GLN A 142 -5.03 5.58 13.02
C GLN A 142 -4.54 4.13 13.21
N GLU A 143 -4.77 3.27 12.22
CA GLU A 143 -4.32 1.87 12.19
C GLU A 143 -2.87 1.82 11.65
N TYR A 144 -1.96 2.50 12.34
CA TYR A 144 -0.62 2.81 11.83
C TYR A 144 0.25 1.58 11.59
N TYR A 145 0.18 0.57 12.46
CA TYR A 145 0.96 -0.66 12.31
C TYR A 145 0.51 -1.47 11.09
N ASP A 146 -0.80 -1.67 10.93
CA ASP A 146 -1.37 -2.31 9.75
C ASP A 146 -1.03 -1.54 8.45
N ALA A 147 -1.04 -0.20 8.50
CA ALA A 147 -0.60 0.62 7.37
C ALA A 147 0.88 0.37 7.03
N VAL A 148 1.77 0.27 8.03
CA VAL A 148 3.19 -0.06 7.82
C VAL A 148 3.37 -1.45 7.22
N ILE A 149 2.61 -2.46 7.67
CA ILE A 149 2.62 -3.80 7.07
C ILE A 149 2.28 -3.75 5.57
N LEU A 150 1.27 -2.97 5.21
CA LEU A 150 0.85 -2.86 3.81
C LEU A 150 1.84 -2.05 2.97
N LEU A 151 2.35 -0.94 3.51
CA LEU A 151 3.35 -0.10 2.85
C LEU A 151 4.67 -0.84 2.62
N GLU A 152 5.09 -1.72 3.54
CA GLU A 152 6.24 -2.61 3.34
C GLU A 152 6.07 -3.48 2.09
N GLN A 153 4.88 -4.07 1.92
CA GLN A 153 4.60 -4.93 0.77
C GLN A 153 4.65 -4.12 -0.53
N ILE A 154 4.10 -2.89 -0.53
CA ILE A 154 4.12 -1.97 -1.67
C ILE A 154 5.56 -1.58 -2.02
N ILE A 155 6.37 -1.19 -1.02
CA ILE A 155 7.75 -0.75 -1.25
C ILE A 155 8.62 -1.90 -1.76
N LYS A 156 8.51 -3.10 -1.18
CA LYS A 156 9.24 -4.28 -1.66
C LYS A 156 8.83 -4.67 -3.07
N MET A 157 7.54 -4.56 -3.40
CA MET A 157 7.02 -4.80 -4.75
C MET A 157 7.58 -3.78 -5.76
N GLU A 158 7.69 -2.50 -5.40
CA GLU A 158 8.30 -1.48 -6.27
C GLU A 158 9.79 -1.71 -6.48
N TYR A 159 10.55 -2.08 -5.43
CA TYR A 159 11.96 -2.42 -5.56
C TYR A 159 12.22 -3.63 -6.46
N SER A 160 11.30 -4.60 -6.53
CA SER A 160 11.45 -5.76 -7.39
C SER A 160 11.37 -5.43 -8.89
N TYR A 161 10.68 -4.35 -9.28
CA TYR A 161 10.53 -3.92 -10.69
C TYR A 161 10.31 -2.39 -10.78
N SER A 162 11.21 -1.68 -11.47
CA SER A 162 11.19 -0.19 -11.64
C SER A 162 10.07 0.34 -12.56
N TYR A 163 8.80 0.05 -12.26
CA TYR A 163 7.68 0.37 -13.15
C TYR A 163 6.90 1.64 -12.75
N PHE A 164 6.84 2.02 -11.46
CA PHE A 164 6.02 3.13 -10.96
C PHE A 164 6.83 4.13 -10.13
N ARG A 165 7.86 4.74 -10.73
CA ARG A 165 8.68 5.76 -10.04
C ARG A 165 7.95 7.07 -9.72
N LEU A 166 6.77 7.31 -10.30
CA LEU A 166 6.05 8.59 -10.14
C LEU A 166 5.32 8.72 -8.81
N PHE A 167 4.75 7.62 -8.25
CA PHE A 167 4.03 7.64 -6.97
C PHE A 167 4.84 7.06 -5.80
N PHE A 168 6.05 6.59 -6.11
CA PHE A 168 6.93 5.99 -5.11
C PHE A 168 7.45 6.98 -4.06
N PRO A 169 7.78 8.24 -4.41
CA PRO A 169 8.13 9.25 -3.41
C PRO A 169 7.03 9.47 -2.35
N GLU A 170 5.77 9.44 -2.76
CA GLU A 170 4.60 9.60 -1.89
C GLU A 170 4.44 8.41 -0.95
N VAL A 171 4.57 7.19 -1.47
CA VAL A 171 4.58 5.95 -0.66
C VAL A 171 5.69 6.00 0.39
N LEU A 172 6.92 6.37 -0.02
CA LEU A 172 8.05 6.49 0.89
C LEU A 172 7.85 7.62 1.90
N SER A 173 7.27 8.75 1.48
CA SER A 173 6.97 9.88 2.36
C SER A 173 5.95 9.50 3.43
N LEU A 174 4.87 8.82 3.04
CA LEU A 174 3.85 8.33 3.95
C LEU A 174 4.43 7.30 4.93
N ALA A 175 5.20 6.32 4.44
CA ALA A 175 5.87 5.34 5.30
C ALA A 175 6.79 6.03 6.32
N ARG A 176 7.65 6.96 5.89
CA ARG A 176 8.52 7.74 6.79
C ARG A 176 7.70 8.53 7.81
N HIS A 177 6.61 9.16 7.40
CA HIS A 177 5.77 9.94 8.29
C HIS A 177 5.20 9.09 9.41
N ILE A 178 4.60 7.95 9.08
CA ILE A 178 3.98 7.04 10.06
C ILE A 178 5.06 6.50 11.01
N LEU A 179 6.15 5.95 10.46
CA LEU A 179 7.23 5.35 11.23
C LEU A 179 7.90 6.34 12.20
N ARG A 180 8.00 7.62 11.83
CA ARG A 180 8.63 8.65 12.67
C ARG A 180 7.69 9.25 13.71
N ASN A 181 6.42 9.44 13.37
CA ASN A 181 5.54 10.31 14.14
C ASN A 181 4.33 9.60 14.75
N ASN A 182 3.97 8.41 14.26
CA ASN A 182 2.71 7.77 14.60
C ASN A 182 2.86 6.37 15.20
N ILE A 183 4.05 5.77 15.19
CA ILE A 183 4.26 4.46 15.82
C ILE A 183 4.41 4.59 17.34
N GLU A 184 5.34 5.44 17.79
CA GLU A 184 5.61 5.60 19.22
C GLU A 184 4.37 6.10 19.98
N GLY A 185 3.95 5.35 21.00
CA GLY A 185 2.83 5.70 21.86
C GLY A 185 1.44 5.40 21.30
N GLN A 186 1.32 5.00 20.03
CA GLN A 186 0.05 4.54 19.43
C GLN A 186 -0.08 3.02 19.42
N VAL A 187 1.05 2.31 19.36
CA VAL A 187 1.10 0.85 19.47
C VAL A 187 1.93 0.44 20.68
N ASN A 188 1.82 -0.83 21.08
CA ASN A 188 2.63 -1.37 22.17
C ASN A 188 4.12 -1.46 21.75
N ASP A 189 5.00 -1.60 22.74
CA ASP A 189 6.45 -1.60 22.53
C ASP A 189 6.91 -2.72 21.58
N GLU A 190 6.30 -3.91 21.60
CA GLU A 190 6.65 -5.02 20.69
C GLU A 190 6.31 -4.70 19.23
N LEU A 191 5.11 -4.17 18.97
CA LEU A 191 4.70 -3.76 17.62
C LEU A 191 5.49 -2.55 17.12
N ALA A 192 5.89 -1.64 18.02
CA ALA A 192 6.74 -0.52 17.67
C ALA A 192 8.13 -0.98 17.22
N LEU A 193 8.73 -1.94 17.94
CA LEU A 193 10.00 -2.56 17.55
C LEU A 193 9.87 -3.24 16.18
N ASP A 194 8.86 -4.08 15.98
CA ASP A 194 8.63 -4.77 14.71
C ASP A 194 8.48 -3.77 13.55
N ALA A 195 7.70 -2.70 13.71
CA ALA A 195 7.55 -1.66 12.69
C ALA A 195 8.88 -0.97 12.33
N TRP A 196 9.73 -0.68 13.33
CA TRP A 196 11.04 -0.07 13.07
C TRP A 196 12.06 -1.07 12.51
N GLU A 197 11.98 -2.35 12.86
CA GLU A 197 12.77 -3.40 12.22
C GLU A 197 12.41 -3.54 10.74
N MET A 198 11.11 -3.54 10.41
CA MET A 198 10.64 -3.49 9.03
C MET A 198 11.18 -2.25 8.30
N ALA A 199 11.23 -1.09 8.96
CA ALA A 199 11.79 0.13 8.37
C ALA A 199 13.28 0.00 8.03
N LEU A 200 14.07 -0.63 8.92
CA LEU A 200 15.50 -0.88 8.68
C LEU A 200 15.73 -1.83 7.50
N ASP A 201 14.88 -2.84 7.33
CA ASP A 201 14.91 -3.74 6.17
C ASP A 201 14.64 -3.02 4.85
N LEU A 202 13.80 -1.98 4.87
CA LEU A 202 13.47 -1.15 3.70
C LEU A 202 14.58 -0.17 3.31
N LYS A 203 15.57 0.07 4.19
CA LYS A 203 16.72 0.97 3.99
C LYS A 203 16.29 2.34 3.50
N LEU A 204 15.48 3.03 4.31
CA LEU A 204 14.96 4.36 3.99
C LEU A 204 16.07 5.44 3.97
N GLY A 205 17.25 5.11 4.50
CA GLY A 205 18.48 5.87 4.34
C GLY A 205 19.06 6.24 5.70
N ASN A 206 20.37 6.48 5.75
CA ASN A 206 21.14 6.59 6.99
C ASN A 206 20.53 7.51 8.05
N SER A 207 19.93 8.64 7.66
CA SER A 207 19.30 9.58 8.61
C SER A 207 18.06 9.01 9.28
N ASP A 208 17.22 8.27 8.54
CA ASP A 208 16.01 7.67 9.08
C ASP A 208 16.32 6.37 9.80
N ASP A 209 17.19 5.54 9.25
CA ASP A 209 17.64 4.31 9.88
C ASP A 209 18.30 4.61 11.25
N ALA A 210 19.11 5.67 11.33
CA ALA A 210 19.67 6.12 12.61
C ALA A 210 18.61 6.64 13.59
N PHE A 211 17.52 7.25 13.10
CA PHE A 211 16.40 7.69 13.92
C PHE A 211 15.65 6.48 14.50
N PHE A 212 15.31 5.49 13.66
CA PHE A 212 14.60 4.29 14.09
C PHE A 212 15.42 3.47 15.09
N LEU A 213 16.72 3.31 14.87
CA LEU A 213 17.63 2.65 15.83
C LEU A 213 17.64 3.35 17.18
N GLN A 214 17.60 4.69 17.22
CA GLN A 214 17.52 5.41 18.50
C GLN A 214 16.19 5.11 19.22
N LYS A 215 15.08 5.09 18.48
CA LYS A 215 13.76 4.76 19.04
C LYS A 215 13.68 3.33 19.56
N MET A 216 14.23 2.37 18.81
CA MET A 216 14.34 0.98 19.25
C MET A 216 15.17 0.86 20.54
N ALA A 217 16.30 1.59 20.64
CA ALA A 217 17.12 1.58 21.85
C ALA A 217 16.34 2.05 23.08
N ASP A 218 15.53 3.09 22.93
CA ASP A 218 14.72 3.63 24.02
C ASP A 218 13.61 2.65 24.45
N VAL A 219 13.06 1.86 23.52
CA VAL A 219 12.14 0.75 23.85
C VAL A 219 12.87 -0.38 24.56
N TYR A 220 13.98 -0.87 24.00
CA TYR A 220 14.75 -1.97 24.59
C TYR A 220 15.20 -1.65 26.03
N GLU A 221 15.57 -0.40 26.31
CA GLU A 221 15.89 0.04 27.66
C GLU A 221 14.67 -0.02 28.60
N ARG A 222 13.48 0.40 28.14
CA ARG A 222 12.23 0.26 28.93
C ARG A 222 11.88 -1.19 29.21
N MET A 223 12.19 -2.09 28.28
CA MET A 223 12.01 -3.55 28.43
C MET A 223 13.11 -4.21 29.28
N GLY A 224 14.17 -3.47 29.65
CA GLY A 224 15.29 -3.97 30.44
C GLY A 224 16.39 -4.69 29.65
N ASP A 225 16.32 -4.69 28.31
CA ASP A 225 17.37 -5.21 27.43
C ASP A 225 18.39 -4.11 27.09
N PHE A 226 19.17 -3.73 28.10
CA PHE A 226 20.21 -2.70 27.96
C PHE A 226 21.28 -3.05 26.93
N ARG A 227 21.56 -4.35 26.74
CA ARG A 227 22.57 -4.80 25.79
C ARG A 227 22.14 -4.51 24.36
N THR A 228 20.91 -4.87 23.99
CA THR A 228 20.39 -4.60 22.65
C THR A 228 20.19 -3.09 22.45
N ALA A 229 19.78 -2.36 23.49
CA ALA A 229 19.69 -0.90 23.45
C ALA A 229 21.04 -0.24 23.11
N ASP A 230 22.14 -0.67 23.73
CA ASP A 230 23.48 -0.15 23.46
C ASP A 230 23.92 -0.44 22.02
N VAL A 231 23.67 -1.65 21.52
CA VAL A 231 23.96 -2.02 20.12
C VAL A 231 23.20 -1.10 19.15
N CYS A 232 21.91 -0.85 19.39
CA CYS A 232 21.12 0.07 18.57
C CYS A 232 21.68 1.50 18.59
N ARG A 233 22.14 1.99 19.76
CA ARG A 233 22.75 3.34 19.88
C ARG A 233 24.07 3.46 19.15
N GLU A 234 24.95 2.48 19.30
CA GLU A 234 26.24 2.44 18.59
C GLU A 234 26.03 2.49 17.08
N GLU A 235 25.10 1.68 16.57
CA GLU A 235 24.77 1.63 15.15
C GLU A 235 24.13 2.94 14.65
N SER A 236 23.24 3.55 15.44
CA SER A 236 22.69 4.88 15.15
C SER A 236 23.80 5.94 15.02
N MET A 237 24.78 5.95 15.93
CA MET A 237 25.91 6.88 15.87
C MET A 237 26.78 6.64 14.62
N ARG A 238 27.01 5.37 14.27
CA ARG A 238 27.76 4.99 13.06
C ARG A 238 27.13 5.56 11.80
N LEU A 239 25.81 5.42 11.64
CA LEU A 239 25.06 5.92 10.48
C LEU A 239 25.02 7.45 10.41
N LYS A 240 24.86 8.15 11.56
CA LYS A 240 24.97 9.61 11.63
C LYS A 240 26.35 10.09 11.19
N GLY A 241 27.42 9.42 11.63
CA GLY A 241 28.79 9.72 11.22
C GLY A 241 29.07 9.53 9.73
N MET A 242 28.42 8.57 9.08
CA MET A 242 28.51 8.38 7.62
C MET A 242 27.84 9.53 6.87
N THR A 243 26.67 9.98 7.32
CA THR A 243 25.90 11.06 6.67
C THR A 243 26.68 12.38 6.64
N ASN A 244 27.35 12.74 7.75
CA ASN A 244 28.12 13.97 7.86
C ASN A 244 29.37 14.02 6.95
N LYS A 245 29.91 12.86 6.54
CA LYS A 245 31.08 12.77 5.66
C LYS A 245 30.76 13.02 4.18
N PHE A 246 29.50 12.92 3.77
CA PHE A 246 29.08 13.16 2.38
C PHE A 246 28.56 14.59 2.15
N THR A 247 28.39 15.37 3.23
CA THR A 247 27.92 16.77 3.19
C THR A 247 29.02 17.80 3.48
N SER A 248 30.28 17.36 3.59
CA SER A 248 31.49 18.19 3.78
C SER A 248 32.41 18.05 2.56
#